data_AF-A0A956PQH1-F1
#
_entry.id   AF-A0A956PQH1-F1
#
_cell.length_a   1.000
_cell.length_b   1.000
_cell.length_c   1.000
_cell.angle_alpha   90.00
_cell.angle_beta   90.00
_cell.angle_gamma   90.00
#
_symmetry.space_group_name_H-M   'P 1'
#
loop_
_entity.id
_entity.type
_entity.pdbx_description
1 polymer ?
#
loop_
_entity_poly.entity_id
_entity_poly.type
_entity_poly.pdbx_seq_one_letter_code
_entity_poly.pdbx_strand_id
1 'polypeptide(L)'
;MISKPPAKTLAHDWQSLTRAAESALQQGELSKAEDLSWEGLAKSKVMGEFEPRLAISLSNLAVIQRLRGQYDRAEDLSNLSLRILQAIGSR
;
A
#
# COMPACT_ATOMS: atom_id res chain seq x y z
N MET A 1 -3.58 11.10 10.16
CA MET A 1 -4.64 10.08 10.29
C MET A 1 -4.68 9.25 9.01
N ILE A 2 -4.13 8.03 9.03
CA ILE A 2 -4.16 7.13 7.87
C ILE A 2 -5.60 6.62 7.73
N SER A 3 -6.35 7.17 6.79
CA SER A 3 -7.77 6.83 6.61
C SER A 3 -8.00 6.56 5.14
N LYS A 4 -8.84 5.63 4.71
CA LYS A 4 -9.28 4.29 5.12
C LYS A 4 -10.04 3.82 3.86
N PRO A 5 -10.18 2.51 3.67
CA PRO A 5 -11.51 2.06 3.23
C PRO A 5 -12.09 0.95 4.11
N PRO A 6 -13.42 0.90 4.29
CA PRO A 6 -14.16 -0.34 4.33
C PRO A 6 -14.67 -0.62 2.92
N ALA A 7 -13.96 -1.44 2.16
CA ALA A 7 -14.45 -1.98 0.89
C ALA A 7 -14.36 -3.51 0.94
N LYS A 8 -15.45 -4.14 0.49
CA LYS A 8 -15.82 -5.54 0.70
C LYS A 8 -14.81 -6.50 0.11
N THR A 9 -14.48 -7.48 0.94
CA THR A 9 -13.67 -8.68 0.69
C THR A 9 -14.08 -9.38 -0.60
N LEU A 10 -13.17 -9.49 -1.58
CA LEU A 10 -13.28 -10.50 -2.63
C LEU A 10 -11.94 -10.91 -3.30
N ALA A 11 -10.79 -10.61 -2.68
CA ALA A 11 -9.49 -11.14 -3.13
C ALA A 11 -8.81 -12.03 -2.07
N HIS A 12 -8.22 -13.14 -2.54
CA HIS A 12 -7.76 -14.26 -1.71
C HIS A 12 -6.38 -14.07 -1.04
N ASP A 13 -5.60 -13.02 -1.32
CA ASP A 13 -4.32 -12.75 -0.64
C ASP A 13 -3.77 -11.34 -0.91
N TRP A 14 -2.95 -10.77 0.00
CA TRP A 14 -2.31 -9.45 -0.14
C TRP A 14 -1.40 -9.36 -1.37
N GLN A 15 -0.75 -10.47 -1.76
CA GLN A 15 0.17 -10.51 -2.89
C GLN A 15 -0.58 -10.32 -4.21
N SER A 16 -1.77 -10.93 -4.31
CA SER A 16 -2.65 -10.75 -5.46
C SER A 16 -3.12 -9.29 -5.57
N LEU A 17 -3.50 -8.69 -4.44
CA LEU A 17 -3.89 -7.28 -4.37
C LEU A 17 -2.75 -6.34 -4.78
N THR A 18 -1.53 -6.64 -4.36
CA THR A 18 -0.33 -5.87 -4.73
C THR A 18 -0.08 -5.94 -6.24
N ARG A 19 -0.09 -7.14 -6.82
CA ARG A 19 0.08 -7.32 -8.28
C ARG A 19 -1.04 -6.65 -9.08
N ALA A 20 -2.27 -6.72 -8.59
CA ALA A 20 -3.41 -6.06 -9.22
C ALA A 20 -3.27 -4.53 -9.17
N ALA A 21 -2.80 -3.98 -8.05
CA ALA A 21 -2.53 -2.55 -7.91
C ALA A 21 -1.42 -2.08 -8.87
N GLU A 22 -0.35 -2.84 -9.00
CA GLU A 22 0.74 -2.57 -9.95
C GLU A 22 0.24 -2.62 -11.41
N SER A 23 -0.56 -3.62 -11.76
CA SER A 23 -1.16 -3.71 -13.09
C SER A 23 -2.09 -2.52 -13.38
N ALA A 24 -2.90 -2.10 -12.40
CA ALA A 24 -3.74 -0.92 -12.51
C ALA A 24 -2.90 0.36 -12.68
N LEU A 25 -1.75 0.49 -12.00
CA LEU A 25 -0.80 1.58 -12.21
C LEU A 25 -0.27 1.61 -13.64
N GLN A 26 0.13 0.45 -14.19
CA GLN A 26 0.62 0.37 -15.58
C GLN A 26 -0.47 0.73 -16.59
N GLN A 27 -1.74 0.47 -16.27
CA GLN A 27 -2.89 0.83 -17.10
C GLN A 27 -3.33 2.30 -16.91
N GLY A 28 -2.73 3.05 -15.97
CA GLY A 28 -3.13 4.41 -15.63
C GLY A 28 -4.41 4.51 -14.78
N GLU A 29 -4.94 3.38 -14.30
CA GLU A 29 -6.13 3.30 -13.45
C GLU A 29 -5.80 3.65 -11.99
N LEU A 30 -5.39 4.90 -11.74
CA LEU A 30 -4.86 5.35 -10.44
C LEU A 30 -5.83 5.13 -9.27
N SER A 31 -7.14 5.32 -9.47
CA SER A 31 -8.13 5.11 -8.40
C SER A 31 -8.27 3.65 -8.01
N LYS A 32 -8.28 2.74 -9.00
CA LYS A 32 -8.33 1.31 -8.73
C LYS A 32 -7.05 0.82 -8.08
N ALA A 33 -5.90 1.33 -8.52
CA ALA A 33 -4.61 1.04 -7.89
C ALA A 33 -4.59 1.46 -6.41
N GLU A 34 -5.20 2.61 -6.08
CA GLU A 34 -5.32 3.09 -4.71
C GLU A 34 -6.20 2.17 -3.87
N ASP A 35 -7.39 1.83 -4.34
CA ASP A 35 -8.32 0.94 -3.65
C ASP A 35 -7.69 -0.43 -3.37
N LEU A 36 -7.04 -1.02 -4.38
CA LEU A 36 -6.35 -2.31 -4.26
C LEU A 36 -5.16 -2.25 -3.28
N SER A 37 -4.40 -1.15 -3.30
CA SER A 37 -3.27 -0.98 -2.37
C SER A 37 -3.74 -0.81 -0.93
N TRP A 38 -4.87 -0.12 -0.71
CA TRP A 38 -5.50 -0.03 0.61
C TRP A 38 -6.07 -1.36 1.10
N GLU A 39 -6.68 -2.15 0.22
CA GLU A 39 -7.16 -3.49 0.56
C GLU A 39 -5.97 -4.40 0.92
N GLY A 40 -4.88 -4.34 0.15
CA GLY A 40 -3.64 -5.07 0.42
C GLY A 40 -3.01 -4.67 1.76
N LEU A 41 -3.04 -3.38 2.10
CA LEU A 41 -2.57 -2.87 3.39
C LEU A 41 -3.45 -3.37 4.54
N ALA A 42 -4.78 -3.35 4.38
CA ALA A 42 -5.72 -3.85 5.39
C ALA A 42 -5.53 -5.36 5.64
N LYS A 43 -5.35 -6.15 4.57
CA LYS A 43 -5.04 -7.58 4.67
C LYS A 43 -3.71 -7.84 5.34
N SER A 44 -2.67 -7.08 4.98
CA SER A 44 -1.33 -7.21 5.58
C SER A 44 -1.35 -6.91 7.08
N LYS A 45 -2.11 -5.90 7.53
CA LYS A 45 -2.27 -5.58 8.97
C LYS A 45 -2.89 -6.72 9.78
N VAL A 46 -3.86 -7.43 9.21
CA VAL A 46 -4.50 -8.59 9.88
C VAL A 46 -3.50 -9.75 10.05
N MET A 47 -2.49 -9.84 9.20
CA MET A 47 -1.47 -10.90 9.23
C MET A 47 -0.26 -10.56 10.12
N GLY A 48 -0.21 -9.39 10.75
CA GLY A 48 0.87 -8.95 11.66
C GLY A 48 1.50 -7.60 11.26
N GLU A 49 1.83 -6.78 12.26
CA GLU A 49 2.23 -5.36 12.09
C GLU A 49 3.67 -5.14 11.57
N PHE A 50 4.50 -6.19 11.47
CA PHE A 50 5.94 -6.08 11.17
C PHE A 50 6.37 -6.95 9.99
N GLU A 51 5.54 -6.98 8.96
CA GLU A 51 5.78 -7.80 7.79
C GLU A 51 6.26 -6.92 6.64
N PRO A 52 7.32 -7.31 5.89
CA PRO A 52 7.77 -6.60 4.69
C PRO A 52 6.63 -6.25 3.72
N ARG A 53 5.58 -7.07 3.75
CA ARG A 53 4.31 -6.91 3.03
C ARG A 53 3.66 -5.53 3.23
N LEU A 54 3.65 -5.03 4.46
CA LEU A 54 3.09 -3.72 4.80
C LEU A 54 3.87 -2.58 4.14
N ALA A 55 5.20 -2.70 4.06
CA ALA A 55 6.05 -1.70 3.42
C ALA A 55 5.80 -1.61 1.91
N ILE A 56 5.54 -2.74 1.24
CA ILE A 56 5.24 -2.79 -0.19
C ILE A 56 3.93 -2.06 -0.49
N SER A 57 2.84 -2.36 0.24
CA SER A 57 1.55 -1.69 0.02
C SER A 57 1.63 -0.18 0.28
N LEU A 58 2.39 0.25 1.30
CA LEU A 58 2.62 1.67 1.58
C LEU A 58 3.43 2.36 0.49
N SER A 59 4.45 1.69 -0.06
CA SER A 59 5.25 2.21 -1.17
C SER A 59 4.40 2.41 -2.42
N ASN A 60 3.50 1.46 -2.73
CA ASN A 60 2.59 1.57 -3.87
C ASN A 60 1.63 2.75 -3.69
N LEU A 61 1.06 2.94 -2.49
CA LEU A 61 0.27 4.13 -2.18
C LEU A 61 1.09 5.42 -2.36
N ALA A 62 2.35 5.45 -1.93
CA ALA A 62 3.20 6.63 -2.11
C ALA A 62 3.39 6.99 -3.59
N VAL A 63 3.62 5.99 -4.45
CA VAL A 63 3.72 6.19 -5.91
C VAL A 63 2.41 6.75 -6.48
N ILE A 64 1.27 6.19 -6.09
CA ILE A 64 -0.05 6.67 -6.54
C ILE A 64 -0.27 8.12 -6.13
N GLN A 65 0.06 8.47 -4.89
CA GLN A 65 -0.07 9.84 -4.39
C GLN A 65 0.83 10.82 -5.14
N ARG A 66 2.06 10.41 -5.47
CA ARG A 66 2.98 11.20 -6.30
C ARG A 66 2.42 11.42 -7.71
N LEU A 67 1.85 10.39 -8.33
CA LEU A 67 1.21 10.50 -9.66
C LEU A 67 -0.01 11.44 -9.66
N ARG A 68 -0.67 11.60 -8.51
CA ARG A 68 -1.77 12.57 -8.31
C ARG A 68 -1.29 13.96 -7.88
N GLY A 69 0.01 14.21 -7.81
CA GLY A 69 0.59 15.49 -7.36
C GLY A 69 0.47 15.75 -5.85
N GLN A 70 0.08 14.74 -5.05
CA GLN A 70 -0.05 14.84 -3.59
C GLN A 70 1.27 14.44 -2.93
N TYR A 71 2.30 15.25 -3.15
CA TYR A 71 3.68 14.96 -2.72
C TYR A 71 3.81 14.79 -1.21
N ASP A 72 3.16 15.63 -0.40
CA ASP A 72 3.20 15.53 1.07
C ASP A 72 2.70 14.17 1.57
N ARG A 73 1.59 13.68 1.01
CA ARG A 73 1.06 12.34 1.34
C ARG A 73 1.98 11.23 0.85
N ALA A 74 2.61 11.41 -0.32
CA ALA A 74 3.56 10.44 -0.84
C ALA A 74 4.80 10.32 0.04
N GLU A 75 5.28 11.44 0.58
CA GLU A 75 6.40 11.49 1.53
C GLU A 75 6.04 10.79 2.84
N ASP A 76 4.87 11.10 3.42
CA ASP A 76 4.39 10.44 4.64
C ASP A 76 4.33 8.91 4.48
N LEU A 77 3.77 8.43 3.37
CA LEU A 77 3.64 7.00 3.06
C LEU A 77 5.01 6.33 2.83
N SER A 78 5.91 7.01 2.12
CA SER A 78 7.29 6.53 1.90
C SER A 78 8.06 6.42 3.21
N ASN A 79 7.94 7.42 4.08
CA ASN A 79 8.57 7.43 5.40
C ASN A 79 8.04 6.30 6.30
N LEU A 80 6.74 6.00 6.24
CA LEU A 80 6.16 4.86 6.95
C LEU A 80 6.68 3.52 6.41
N SER A 81 6.76 3.36 5.08
CA SER A 81 7.33 2.17 4.44
C SER A 81 8.78 1.95 4.88
N LEU A 82 9.59 3.01 4.86
CA LEU A 82 10.99 2.95 5.28
C LEU A 82 11.16 2.56 6.75
N ARG A 83 10.35 3.13 7.64
CA ARG A 83 10.37 2.79 9.08
C ARG A 83 10.09 1.30 9.32
N ILE A 84 9.16 0.71 8.57
CA ILE A 84 8.85 -0.72 8.67
C ILE A 84 10.04 -1.56 8.20
N LEU A 85 10.64 -1.21 7.06
CA LEU A 85 11.83 -1.91 6.54
C LEU A 85 13.02 -1.82 7.50
N GLN A 86 13.26 -0.65 8.09
CA GLN A 86 14.31 -0.44 9.09
C GLN A 86 14.07 -1.28 10.36
N ALA A 87 12.81 -1.35 10.83
CA ALA A 87 12.45 -2.15 11.99
C ALA A 87 12.63 -3.67 11.76
N ILE A 88 12.48 -4.14 10.52
CA ILE A 88 12.71 -5.55 10.14
C ILE A 88 14.21 -5.84 10.05
N GLY A 89 14.99 -4.97 9.42
CA GLY A 89 16.44 -5.18 9.24
C GLY A 89 17.28 -5.02 10.51
N SER A 90 16.70 -4.46 11.58
CA SER A 90 17.37 -4.27 12.89
C SER A 90 17.08 -5.39 13.89
N ARG A 91 16.49 -6.52 13.46
CA ARG A 91 16.14 -7.68 14.28
C ARG A 91 17.07 -8.86 14.06
#